data_AF-A0A661KTY1-F1
#
_entry.id   AF-A0A661KTY1-F1
#
_cell.length_a   1.000
_cell.length_b   1.000
_cell.length_c   1.000
_cell.angle_alpha   90.00
_cell.angle_beta   90.00
_cell.angle_gamma   90.00
#
_symmetry.space_group_name_H-M   'P 1'
#
loop_
_entity.id
_entity.type
_entity.pdbx_description
1 polymer ?
#
loop_
_entity_poly.entity_id
_entity_poly.type
_entity_poly.pdbx_seq_one_letter_code
_entity_poly.pdbx_strand_id
1 'polypeptide(L)'
;MYPDLFSIGPITIHTYGIFVAAGIFCGVFLAMKLAEKEGISPVLISNMCFWMVISGIFGARLVYVLMNLNYYIKFPLDIIQIWKGGL
;
A
#
# COMPACT_ATOMS: atom_id res chain seq x y z
N MET A 1 5.74 -14.20 -17.16
CA MET A 1 5.77 -13.67 -15.77
C MET A 1 4.89 -14.57 -14.93
N TYR A 2 5.39 -15.20 -13.87
CA TYR A 2 4.53 -15.91 -12.92
C TYR A 2 3.87 -14.87 -12.02
N PRO A 3 2.53 -14.71 -12.04
CA PRO A 3 1.85 -13.69 -11.26
C PRO A 3 1.88 -13.99 -9.75
N ASP A 4 2.03 -15.26 -9.38
CA ASP A 4 2.02 -15.76 -8.01
C ASP A 4 3.39 -16.37 -7.68
N LEU A 5 4.05 -15.88 -6.63
CA LEU A 5 5.36 -16.39 -6.19
C LEU A 5 5.22 -17.65 -5.34
N PHE A 6 4.34 -17.59 -4.34
CA PHE A 6 4.01 -18.71 -3.48
C PHE A 6 2.69 -18.42 -2.75
N SER A 7 1.93 -19.48 -2.48
CA SER A 7 0.69 -19.43 -1.71
C SER A 7 0.88 -20.19 -0.40
N ILE A 8 0.56 -19.54 0.72
CA ILE A 8 0.55 -20.16 2.04
C ILE A 8 -0.92 -20.19 2.50
N GLY A 9 -1.59 -21.31 2.26
CA GLY A 9 -3.03 -21.44 2.54
C GLY A 9 -3.88 -20.45 1.71
N PRO A 10 -4.76 -19.64 2.31
CA PRO A 10 -5.61 -18.68 1.59
C PRO A 10 -4.86 -17.40 1.16
N ILE A 11 -3.58 -17.24 1.51
CA ILE A 11 -2.79 -16.05 1.21
C ILE A 11 -1.86 -16.36 0.03
N THR A 12 -2.12 -15.71 -1.10
CA THR A 12 -1.24 -15.75 -2.28
C THR A 12 -0.37 -14.51 -2.30
N ILE A 13 0.96 -14.69 -2.33
CA ILE A 13 1.88 -13.58 -2.53
C ILE A 13 2.09 -13.38 -4.02
N HIS A 14 1.57 -12.26 -4.51
CA HIS A 14 1.73 -11.87 -5.90
C HIS A 14 3.07 -11.18 -6.14
N THR A 15 3.64 -11.41 -7.33
CA THR A 15 4.92 -10.84 -7.77
C THR A 15 4.90 -9.31 -7.75
N TYR A 16 3.80 -8.69 -8.18
CA TYR A 16 3.67 -7.23 -8.18
C TYR A 16 3.73 -6.66 -6.76
N GLY A 17 3.16 -7.36 -5.76
CA GLY A 17 3.17 -6.93 -4.37
C GLY A 17 4.58 -6.88 -3.79
N ILE A 18 5.44 -7.83 -4.16
CA ILE A 18 6.85 -7.84 -3.79
C ILE A 18 7.59 -6.64 -4.40
N PHE A 19 7.38 -6.35 -5.68
CA PHE A 19 8.01 -5.20 -6.32
C PHE A 19 7.53 -3.85 -5.74
N VAL A 20 6.24 -3.74 -5.40
CA VAL A 20 5.70 -2.56 -4.71
C VAL A 20 6.34 -2.40 -3.34
N ALA A 21 6.40 -3.47 -2.53
CA ALA A 21 7.03 -3.44 -1.22
C ALA A 21 8.53 -3.08 -1.30
N ALA A 22 9.25 -3.64 -2.27
CA ALA A 22 10.66 -3.30 -2.52
C ALA A 22 10.83 -1.83 -2.92
N GLY A 23 9.95 -1.30 -3.78
CA GLY A 23 9.96 0.11 -4.18
C GLY A 23 9.73 1.05 -3.00
N ILE A 24 8.74 0.75 -2.15
CA ILE A 24 8.48 1.49 -0.90
C ILE A 24 9.72 1.44 -0.01
N PHE A 25 10.28 0.25 0.24
CA PHE A 25 11.44 0.08 1.10
C PHE A 25 12.65 0.89 0.62
N CYS A 26 12.97 0.80 -0.68
CA CYS A 26 14.04 1.59 -1.30
C CYS A 26 13.79 3.10 -1.17
N GLY A 27 12.55 3.55 -1.37
CA GLY A 27 12.16 4.95 -1.23
C GLY A 27 12.33 5.47 0.19
N VAL A 28 11.86 4.72 1.20
CA VAL A 28 12.00 5.07 2.61
C VAL A 28 13.47 5.08 3.02
N PHE A 29 14.24 4.07 2.61
CA PHE A 29 15.68 4.00 2.89
C PHE A 29 16.43 5.21 2.33
N LEU A 30 16.14 5.59 1.08
CA LEU A 30 16.75 6.76 0.46
C LEU A 30 16.33 8.07 1.15
N ALA A 31 15.04 8.21 1.50
CA ALA A 31 14.51 9.37 2.20
C ALA A 31 15.16 9.57 3.57
N MET A 32 15.34 8.50 4.35
CA MET A 32 16.05 8.54 5.63
C MET A 32 17.51 8.96 5.44
N LYS A 33 18.21 8.40 4.45
CA LYS A 33 19.60 8.77 4.15
C LYS A 33 19.76 10.23 3.72
N LEU A 34 18.78 10.77 2.99
CA LEU A 34 18.76 12.18 2.61
C LEU A 34 18.47 13.06 3.83
N ALA A 35 17.55 12.64 4.70
CA ALA A 35 17.21 13.37 5.92
C ALA A 35 18.40 13.52 6.86
N GLU A 36 19.21 12.47 7.03
CA GLU A 36 20.46 12.55 7.81
C GLU A 36 21.40 13.62 7.26
N LYS A 37 21.52 13.74 5.94
CA LYS A 37 22.37 14.76 5.29
C LYS A 37 21.85 16.19 5.50
N GLU A 38 20.53 16.35 5.55
CA GLU A 38 19.87 17.64 5.76
C GLU A 38 19.68 17.98 7.26
N GLY A 39 20.21 17.16 8.18
CA GLY A 39 20.05 17.36 9.63
C GLY A 39 18.64 17.09 10.16
N ILE A 40 17.79 16.43 9.37
CA ILE A 40 16.44 16.04 9.74
C ILE A 40 16.48 14.68 10.43
N SER A 41 15.70 14.51 11.50
CA SER A 41 15.61 13.23 12.22
C SER A 41 15.10 12.11 11.30
N PRO A 42 15.85 11.02 11.12
CA PRO A 42 15.40 9.87 10.32
C PRO A 42 14.14 9.21 10.88
N VAL A 43 13.96 9.29 12.21
CA VAL A 43 12.78 8.78 12.90
C VAL A 43 11.52 9.54 12.47
N LEU A 44 11.62 10.86 12.32
CA LEU A 44 10.50 11.66 11.81
C LEU A 44 10.11 11.23 10.40
N ILE A 45 11.09 11.06 9.51
CA ILE A 45 10.85 10.61 8.14
C ILE A 45 10.25 9.20 8.09
N SER A 46 10.79 8.26 8.86
CA SER A 46 10.24 6.91 8.95
C SER A 46 8.78 6.92 9.40
N ASN A 47 8.45 7.73 10.41
CA ASN A 47 7.07 7.88 10.89
C ASN A 47 6.16 8.50 9.81
N MET A 48 6.63 9.52 9.10
CA MET A 48 5.88 10.13 8.00
C MET A 48 5.65 9.14 6.86
N CYS A 49 6.68 8.38 6.46
CA CYS A 49 6.59 7.36 5.45
C CYS A 49 5.58 6.26 5.82
N PHE A 50 5.58 5.82 7.09
CA PHE A 50 4.60 4.86 7.58
C PHE A 50 3.15 5.37 7.41
N TRP A 51 2.88 6.61 7.83
CA TRP A 51 1.56 7.22 7.67
C TRP A 51 1.19 7.48 6.20
N MET A 52 2.17 7.80 5.34
CA MET A 52 1.97 7.94 3.89
C MET A 52 1.56 6.63 3.23
N VAL A 53 2.17 5.50 3.61
CA VAL A 53 1.78 4.19 3.06
C VAL A 53 0.35 3.84 3.48
N ILE A 54 0.00 4.06 4.75
CA ILE A 54 -1.35 3.81 5.26
C ILE A 54 -2.38 4.69 4.54
N SER A 55 -2.11 5.99 4.43
CA SER A 55 -3.03 6.93 3.76
C SER A 55 -3.13 6.65 2.26
N GLY A 56 -2.04 6.19 1.62
CA GLY A 56 -2.03 5.75 0.23
C GLY A 56 -2.95 4.55 0.00
N ILE A 57 -2.88 3.52 0.84
CA ILE A 57 -3.78 2.35 0.78
C ILE A 57 -5.24 2.79 0.98
N PHE A 58 -5.49 3.63 1.98
CA PHE A 58 -6.85 4.13 2.25
C PHE A 58 -7.39 4.98 1.10
N GLY A 59 -6.57 5.87 0.55
CA GLY A 59 -6.92 6.74 -0.58
C GLY A 59 -7.20 5.94 -1.85
N ALA A 60 -6.36 4.94 -2.14
CA ALA A 60 -6.56 4.02 -3.26
C ALA A 60 -7.93 3.32 -3.16
N ARG A 61 -8.26 2.79 -1.97
CA ARG A 61 -9.57 2.18 -1.72
C ARG A 61 -10.72 3.17 -1.90
N LEU A 62 -10.57 4.39 -1.35
CA LEU A 62 -11.59 5.42 -1.47
C LEU A 62 -11.86 5.78 -2.94
N VAL A 63 -10.81 5.98 -3.73
CA VAL A 63 -10.93 6.25 -5.17
C VAL A 63 -11.59 5.08 -5.89
N TYR A 64 -11.20 3.84 -5.60
CA TYR A 64 -11.81 2.65 -6.20
C TYR A 64 -13.31 2.56 -5.90
N VAL A 65 -13.71 2.85 -4.66
CA VAL A 65 -15.12 2.88 -4.23
C VAL A 65 -15.87 4.00 -4.93
N LEU A 66 -15.30 5.20 -5.01
CA LEU A 66 -15.89 6.34 -5.71
C LEU A 66 -16.11 6.04 -7.20
N MET A 67 -15.15 5.38 -7.86
CA MET A 67 -15.29 4.96 -9.25
C MET A 67 -16.38 3.88 -9.45
N ASN A 68 -16.66 3.08 -8.43
CA ASN A 68 -17.63 1.97 -8.48
C ASN A 68 -18.85 2.20 -7.55
N LEU A 69 -19.25 3.45 -7.36
CA LEU A 69 -20.32 3.86 -6.44
C LEU A 69 -21.60 3.03 -6.58
N ASN A 70 -22.04 2.77 -7.82
CA ASN A 70 -23.28 2.01 -8.09
C ASN A 70 -23.27 0.59 -7.51
N TYR A 71 -22.10 -0.04 -7.41
CA TYR A 71 -21.94 -1.36 -6.81
C TYR A 71 -21.94 -1.26 -5.27
N TYR A 72 -21.14 -0.33 -4.73
CA TYR A 72 -20.95 -0.21 -3.28
C TYR A 72 -22.16 0.36 -2.54
N ILE A 73 -23.05 1.10 -3.21
CA ILE A 73 -24.35 1.50 -2.64
C ILE A 73 -25.23 0.27 -2.36
N LYS A 74 -25.15 -0.77 -3.20
CA LYS A 74 -25.90 -2.03 -3.02
C LYS A 74 -25.24 -2.97 -2.01
N PHE A 75 -23.91 -2.91 -1.90
CA PHE A 75 -23.11 -3.76 -1.02
C PHE A 75 -22.12 -2.94 -0.17
N PRO A 76 -22.60 -2.14 0.80
CA PRO A 76 -21.74 -1.22 1.56
C PRO A 76 -20.68 -1.95 2.41
N LEU A 77 -20.96 -3.18 2.85
CA LEU A 77 -20.00 -4.00 3.61
C LEU A 77 -18.80 -4.44 2.78
N ASP A 78 -18.89 -4.44 1.45
CA ASP A 78 -17.75 -4.79 0.60
C ASP A 78 -16.68 -3.69 0.59
N ILE A 79 -16.99 -2.46 1.01
CA ILE A 79 -16.01 -1.35 1.08
C ILE A 79 -14.81 -1.72 1.96
N ILE A 80 -15.03 -2.44 3.07
CA ILE A 80 -13.98 -2.81 4.04
C ILE A 80 -13.15 -4.00 3.56
N GLN A 81 -13.68 -4.79 2.60
CA GLN A 81 -13.10 -6.05 2.17
C GLN A 81 -11.98 -5.84 1.14
N ILE A 82 -10.89 -5.19 1.56
CA ILE A 82 -9.71 -4.91 0.74
C ILE A 82 -9.03 -6.18 0.21
N TRP A 83 -9.21 -7.33 0.87
CA TRP A 83 -8.64 -8.62 0.46
C TRP A 83 -9.34 -9.23 -0.76
N LYS A 84 -10.52 -8.75 -1.15
CA LYS A 84 -11.16 -9.11 -2.43
C LYS A 84 -10.55 -8.36 -3.62
N GLY A 85 -9.58 -7.48 -3.37
CA GLY A 85 -9.01 -6.57 -4.36
C GLY A 85 -9.74 -5.21 -4.40
N GLY A 86 -9.39 -4.37 -5.37
CA GLY A 86 -9.95 -3.02 -5.53
C GLY A 86 -9.26 -1.96 -4.67
N LEU A 87 -7.93 -1.93 -4.77
CA LEU A 87 -7.10 -0.79 -4.36
C LEU A 87 -6.68 -0.06 -5.64
#